data_AF-A0A667WPY6-F1
#
_entry.id   AF-A0A667WPY6-F1
#
_cell.length_a   1.000
_cell.length_b   1.000
_cell.length_c   1.000
_cell.angle_alpha   90.00
_cell.angle_beta   90.00
_cell.angle_gamma   90.00
#
_symmetry.space_group_name_H-M   'P 1'
#
loop_
_entity.id
_entity.type
_entity.pdbx_description
1 polymer ?
#
loop_
_entity_poly.entity_id
_entity_poly.type
_entity_poly.pdbx_seq_one_letter_code
_entity_poly.pdbx_strand_id
1 'polypeptide(L)'
;MLFGSAGLCGGSASGKTTVANKIIEALDVPWVVLLSMDSFYKVLSPEEQALAASNDYNFDHPGAFDFELLVATLRKLKQGKSVKIPVYDFTTHRRQKDWKNVYGASVIIFEGIMSFADKELLQLLDMKIFVDTDSDIRLVRRLRRDITERGRDIEGVIKQYNKFVKPAFEQYIEPAMRLADIVVPRGGGNMVAIDLIVQHVHSQLEEVSDGNTDSSLEHGATLWQKATSSSSTQRD
;
A
#
# COMPACT_ATOMS: atom_id res chain seq x y z
N MET A 1 -2.25 9.18 15.97
CA MET A 1 -3.30 9.48 14.97
C MET A 1 -2.71 9.13 13.61
N LEU A 2 -3.49 8.60 12.66
CA LEU A 2 -2.98 8.42 11.30
C LEU A 2 -2.98 9.79 10.60
N PHE A 3 -1.88 10.13 9.96
CA PHE A 3 -1.67 11.41 9.28
C PHE A 3 -1.92 11.35 7.77
N GLY A 4 -1.88 10.16 7.16
CA GLY A 4 -2.28 9.99 5.75
C GLY A 4 -2.05 8.58 5.20
N SER A 5 -2.75 8.25 4.12
CA SER A 5 -2.54 7.04 3.33
C SER A 5 -2.37 7.35 1.83
N ALA A 6 -1.28 6.85 1.25
CA ALA A 6 -1.03 6.92 -0.19
C ALA A 6 -1.17 5.52 -0.82
N GLY A 7 -1.92 5.44 -1.91
CA GLY A 7 -2.11 4.22 -2.68
C GLY A 7 -1.35 4.27 -4.00
N LEU A 8 -0.52 3.27 -4.28
CA LEU A 8 0.22 3.11 -5.53
C LEU A 8 -0.39 2.00 -6.39
N CYS A 9 -0.75 2.34 -7.62
CA CYS A 9 -1.25 1.44 -8.65
C CYS A 9 -0.30 1.41 -9.86
N GLY A 10 -0.47 0.45 -10.76
CA GLY A 10 0.34 0.28 -11.96
C GLY A 10 0.68 -1.17 -12.26
N GLY A 11 1.06 -1.44 -13.51
CA GLY A 11 1.30 -2.80 -13.97
C GLY A 11 2.40 -3.56 -13.23
N SER A 12 2.39 -4.89 -13.28
CA SER A 12 3.47 -5.71 -12.73
C SER A 12 4.84 -5.23 -13.24
N ALA A 13 5.82 -5.13 -12.35
CA ALA A 13 7.16 -4.61 -12.63
C ALA A 13 7.26 -3.16 -13.17
N SER A 14 6.23 -2.32 -12.99
CA SER A 14 6.31 -0.87 -13.28
C SER A 14 7.24 -0.10 -12.34
N GLY A 15 7.49 -0.64 -11.14
CA GLY A 15 8.31 0.01 -10.12
C GLY A 15 7.54 0.63 -8.96
N LYS A 16 6.23 0.32 -8.80
CA LYS A 16 5.42 0.71 -7.62
C LYS A 16 6.16 0.52 -6.30
N THR A 17 6.61 -0.71 -6.02
CA THR A 17 7.32 -1.05 -4.78
C THR A 17 8.60 -0.23 -4.62
N THR A 18 9.31 0.05 -5.71
CA THR A 18 10.50 0.92 -5.69
C THR A 18 10.15 2.37 -5.38
N VAL A 19 9.09 2.92 -6.00
CA VAL A 19 8.61 4.28 -5.71
C VAL A 19 8.15 4.37 -4.25
N ALA A 20 7.37 3.39 -3.77
CA ALA A 20 6.92 3.32 -2.38
C ALA A 20 8.10 3.33 -1.41
N ASN A 21 9.11 2.48 -1.60
CA ASN A 21 10.30 2.45 -0.74
C ASN A 21 11.06 3.78 -0.76
N LYS A 22 11.23 4.40 -1.93
CA LYS A 22 11.90 5.71 -2.02
C LYS A 22 11.12 6.82 -1.32
N ILE A 23 9.79 6.82 -1.40
CA ILE A 23 8.95 7.74 -0.63
C ILE A 23 9.17 7.51 0.87
N ILE A 24 9.16 6.25 1.33
CA ILE A 24 9.36 5.91 2.75
C ILE A 24 10.73 6.37 3.23
N GLU A 25 11.79 6.12 2.46
CA GLU A 25 13.17 6.54 2.76
C GLU A 25 13.29 8.06 2.82
N ALA A 26 12.66 8.78 1.89
CA ALA A 26 12.75 10.23 1.81
C ALA A 26 11.85 10.97 2.81
N LEU A 27 10.75 10.35 3.27
CA LEU A 27 9.89 10.94 4.31
C LEU A 27 10.62 11.06 5.65
N ASP A 28 11.55 10.16 5.97
CA ASP A 28 12.33 10.18 7.21
C ASP A 28 11.49 10.39 8.50
N VAL A 29 10.24 9.90 8.50
CA VAL A 29 9.35 9.97 9.67
C VAL A 29 9.21 8.61 10.33
N PRO A 30 9.06 8.56 11.67
CA PRO A 30 8.83 7.32 12.37
C PRO A 30 7.44 6.74 12.01
N TRP A 31 7.32 5.42 12.06
CA TRP A 31 6.05 4.68 11.93
C TRP A 31 5.35 4.79 10.56
N VAL A 32 6.12 4.63 9.48
CA VAL A 32 5.56 4.40 8.14
C VAL A 32 5.38 2.90 7.88
N VAL A 33 4.19 2.51 7.40
CA VAL A 33 3.88 1.12 7.06
C VAL A 33 3.72 0.97 5.55
N LEU A 34 4.52 0.10 4.94
CA LEU A 34 4.29 -0.41 3.59
C LEU A 34 3.36 -1.62 3.65
N LEU A 35 2.18 -1.49 3.04
CA LEU A 35 1.19 -2.56 2.88
C LEU A 35 1.16 -2.99 1.41
N SER A 36 1.64 -4.21 1.13
CA SER A 36 1.58 -4.77 -0.23
C SER A 36 0.30 -5.57 -0.42
N MET A 37 -0.42 -5.32 -1.51
CA MET A 37 -1.61 -6.06 -1.92
C MET A 37 -1.30 -7.53 -2.20
N ASP A 38 -0.06 -7.84 -2.62
CA ASP A 38 0.35 -9.21 -2.92
C ASP A 38 0.31 -10.13 -1.69
N SER A 39 0.36 -9.59 -0.47
CA SER A 39 0.14 -10.38 0.76
C SER A 39 -1.27 -10.99 0.82
N PHE A 40 -2.23 -10.41 0.11
CA PHE A 40 -3.66 -10.68 0.25
C PHE A 40 -4.24 -11.49 -0.90
N TYR A 41 -3.42 -12.27 -1.61
CA TYR A 41 -3.94 -13.33 -2.47
C TYR A 41 -4.80 -14.30 -1.64
N LYS A 42 -5.88 -14.79 -2.26
CA LYS A 42 -6.74 -15.82 -1.68
C LYS A 42 -6.00 -17.14 -1.53
N VAL A 43 -6.51 -17.97 -0.60
CA VAL A 43 -6.08 -19.36 -0.47
C VAL A 43 -6.69 -20.14 -1.63
N LEU A 44 -5.84 -20.69 -2.48
CA LEU A 44 -6.27 -21.48 -3.64
C LEU A 44 -6.75 -22.87 -3.21
N SER A 45 -7.76 -23.38 -3.90
CA SER A 45 -8.19 -24.78 -3.83
C SER A 45 -7.11 -25.73 -4.40
N PRO A 46 -7.18 -27.05 -4.13
CA PRO A 46 -6.23 -28.01 -4.70
C PRO A 46 -6.16 -27.99 -6.23
N GLU A 47 -7.28 -27.75 -6.90
CA GLU A 47 -7.35 -27.64 -8.36
C GLU A 47 -6.66 -26.38 -8.87
N GLU A 48 -6.92 -25.24 -8.23
CA GLU A 48 -6.28 -23.97 -8.56
C GLU A 48 -4.78 -23.99 -8.27
N GLN A 49 -4.34 -24.72 -7.23
CA GLN A 49 -2.91 -24.94 -6.96
C GLN A 49 -2.23 -25.70 -8.09
N ALA A 50 -2.89 -26.71 -8.68
CA ALA A 50 -2.35 -27.43 -9.83
C ALA A 50 -2.25 -26.54 -11.08
N LEU A 51 -3.25 -25.66 -11.29
CA LEU A 51 -3.18 -24.65 -12.34
C LEU A 51 -2.05 -23.64 -12.09
N ALA A 52 -1.87 -23.17 -10.85
CA ALA A 52 -0.81 -22.23 -10.50
C ALA A 52 0.58 -22.84 -10.74
N ALA A 53 0.81 -24.09 -10.32
CA ALA A 53 2.06 -24.81 -10.53
C ALA A 53 2.40 -25.02 -12.01
N SER A 54 1.41 -25.01 -12.91
CA SER A 54 1.57 -25.13 -14.36
C SER A 54 1.51 -23.78 -15.11
N ASN A 55 1.65 -22.67 -14.36
CA ASN A 55 1.59 -21.30 -14.85
C ASN A 55 0.24 -20.96 -15.53
N ASP A 56 -0.82 -21.67 -15.16
CA ASP A 56 -2.14 -21.64 -15.80
C ASP A 56 -3.25 -21.02 -14.92
N TYR A 57 -2.87 -20.36 -13.82
CA TYR A 57 -3.78 -19.61 -12.96
C TYR A 57 -3.62 -18.10 -13.14
N ASN A 58 -4.75 -17.37 -13.16
CA ASN A 58 -4.77 -15.92 -13.33
C ASN A 58 -4.69 -15.19 -11.97
N PHE A 59 -3.46 -14.95 -11.51
CA PHE A 59 -3.21 -14.11 -10.33
C PHE A 59 -3.50 -12.63 -10.58
N ASP A 60 -3.52 -12.18 -11.83
CA ASP A 60 -3.79 -10.79 -12.19
C ASP A 60 -5.31 -10.55 -12.39
N HIS A 61 -6.20 -11.42 -11.91
CA HIS A 61 -7.66 -11.18 -11.93
C HIS A 61 -8.14 -10.63 -10.57
N PRO A 62 -9.11 -9.71 -10.50
CA PRO A 62 -9.61 -9.18 -9.22
C PRO A 62 -10.09 -10.29 -8.26
N GLY A 63 -10.66 -11.36 -8.81
CA GLY A 63 -11.10 -12.52 -8.03
C GLY A 63 -10.01 -13.26 -7.25
N ALA A 64 -8.73 -13.10 -7.63
CA ALA A 64 -7.58 -13.72 -6.96
C ALA A 64 -7.23 -13.04 -5.63
N PHE A 65 -7.73 -11.82 -5.39
CA PHE A 65 -7.42 -11.03 -4.19
C PHE A 65 -8.55 -11.08 -3.16
N ASP A 66 -8.16 -11.07 -1.90
CA ASP A 66 -9.03 -10.98 -0.73
C ASP A 66 -9.28 -9.52 -0.37
N PHE A 67 -10.12 -8.84 -1.16
CA PHE A 67 -10.44 -7.42 -0.98
C PHE A 67 -11.12 -7.14 0.37
N GLU A 68 -11.94 -8.06 0.86
CA GLU A 68 -12.60 -7.90 2.16
C GLU A 68 -11.55 -7.83 3.28
N LEU A 69 -10.58 -8.75 3.29
CA LEU A 69 -9.48 -8.72 4.26
C LEU A 69 -8.59 -7.49 4.09
N LEU A 70 -8.32 -7.07 2.85
CA LEU A 70 -7.56 -5.85 2.55
C LEU A 70 -8.21 -4.60 3.15
N VAL A 71 -9.49 -4.38 2.82
CA VAL A 71 -10.27 -3.23 3.26
C VAL A 71 -10.39 -3.23 4.79
N ALA A 72 -10.71 -4.38 5.39
CA ALA A 72 -10.78 -4.50 6.85
C ALA A 72 -9.43 -4.21 7.53
N THR A 73 -8.32 -4.67 6.94
CA THR A 73 -6.97 -4.42 7.45
C THR A 73 -6.60 -2.94 7.35
N LEU A 74 -6.80 -2.32 6.19
CA LEU A 74 -6.50 -0.90 5.98
C LEU A 74 -7.35 -0.01 6.90
N ARG A 75 -8.64 -0.31 7.06
CA ARG A 75 -9.55 0.42 7.97
C ARG A 75 -9.08 0.33 9.43
N LYS A 76 -8.62 -0.84 9.88
CA LYS A 76 -8.04 -1.01 11.23
C LYS A 76 -6.74 -0.22 11.40
N LEU A 77 -5.86 -0.24 10.40
CA LEU A 77 -4.62 0.54 10.41
C LEU A 77 -4.91 2.05 10.47
N LYS A 78 -5.89 2.55 9.69
CA LYS A 78 -6.30 3.97 9.76
C LYS A 78 -6.87 4.36 11.12
N GLN A 79 -7.43 3.42 11.87
CA GLN A 79 -7.88 3.61 13.27
C GLN A 79 -6.73 3.52 14.30
N GLY A 80 -5.48 3.37 13.86
CA GLY A 80 -4.32 3.19 14.74
C GLY A 80 -4.26 1.83 15.45
N LYS A 81 -5.10 0.87 15.05
CA LYS A 81 -5.12 -0.47 15.66
C LYS A 81 -4.01 -1.33 15.08
N SER A 82 -3.47 -2.22 15.91
CA SER A 82 -2.57 -3.27 15.43
C SER A 82 -3.32 -4.26 14.55
N VAL A 83 -2.62 -4.76 13.53
CA VAL A 83 -3.16 -5.73 12.58
C VAL A 83 -2.16 -6.86 12.35
N LYS A 84 -2.67 -7.99 11.88
CA LYS A 84 -1.87 -9.09 11.37
C LYS A 84 -2.01 -9.10 9.86
N ILE A 85 -0.88 -9.06 9.16
CA ILE A 85 -0.82 -9.13 7.70
C ILE A 85 -0.41 -10.55 7.30
N PRO A 86 -1.12 -11.20 6.37
CA PRO A 86 -0.72 -12.50 5.85
C PRO A 86 0.61 -12.43 5.11
N VAL A 87 1.42 -13.49 5.24
CA VAL A 87 2.64 -13.67 4.45
C VAL A 87 2.32 -14.57 3.27
N TYR A 88 2.61 -14.13 2.05
CA TYR A 88 2.39 -14.90 0.83
C TYR A 88 3.72 -15.39 0.25
N ASP A 89 3.78 -16.67 -0.09
CA ASP A 89 4.92 -17.28 -0.77
C ASP A 89 4.60 -17.46 -2.26
N PHE A 90 5.33 -16.72 -3.09
CA PHE A 90 5.18 -16.74 -4.55
C PHE A 90 5.75 -18.00 -5.20
N THR A 91 6.61 -18.75 -4.50
CA THR A 91 7.22 -20.00 -5.00
C THR A 91 6.23 -21.15 -4.89
N THR A 92 5.54 -21.22 -3.75
CA THR A 92 4.56 -22.27 -3.46
C THR A 92 3.11 -21.87 -3.75
N HIS A 93 2.88 -20.61 -4.15
CA HIS A 93 1.56 -20.02 -4.39
C HIS A 93 0.61 -20.14 -3.19
N ARG A 94 1.14 -20.00 -1.98
CA ARG A 94 0.40 -20.24 -0.73
C ARG A 94 0.58 -19.11 0.27
N ARG A 95 -0.47 -18.86 1.03
CA ARG A 95 -0.38 -18.08 2.26
C ARG A 95 0.30 -18.93 3.34
N GLN A 96 1.30 -18.38 4.00
CA GLN A 96 1.98 -19.07 5.09
C GLN A 96 1.11 -19.11 6.35
N LYS A 97 1.46 -20.00 7.28
CA LYS A 97 0.80 -20.07 8.61
C LYS A 97 1.15 -18.86 9.46
N ASP A 98 2.33 -18.29 9.25
CA ASP A 98 2.81 -17.13 9.98
C ASP A 98 2.24 -15.83 9.41
N TRP A 99 2.02 -14.87 10.31
CA TRP A 99 1.49 -13.55 9.99
C TRP A 99 2.43 -12.50 10.54
N LYS A 100 2.62 -11.41 9.77
CA LYS A 100 3.41 -10.27 10.20
C LYS A 100 2.56 -9.35 11.07
N ASN A 101 2.97 -9.11 12.31
CA ASN A 101 2.34 -8.12 13.16
C ASN A 101 2.77 -6.71 12.73
N VAL A 102 1.80 -5.83 12.56
CA VAL A 102 2.03 -4.41 12.35
C VAL A 102 1.32 -3.64 13.45
N TYR A 103 2.09 -2.81 14.14
CA TYR A 103 1.62 -1.92 15.19
C TYR A 103 1.45 -0.52 14.59
N GLY A 104 0.51 0.26 15.14
CA GLY A 104 0.00 1.52 14.62
C GLY A 104 0.91 2.29 13.65
N ALA A 105 0.30 2.79 12.57
CA ALA A 105 0.99 3.59 11.55
C ALA A 105 0.65 5.07 11.71
N SER A 106 1.65 5.93 11.52
CA SER A 106 1.45 7.36 11.28
C SER A 106 1.13 7.61 9.80
N VAL A 107 1.83 6.90 8.90
CA VAL A 107 1.62 6.96 7.45
C VAL A 107 1.47 5.54 6.91
N ILE A 108 0.49 5.33 6.03
CA ILE A 108 0.31 4.05 5.33
C ILE A 108 0.61 4.26 3.85
N ILE A 109 1.61 3.54 3.35
CA ILE A 109 1.86 3.40 1.91
C ILE A 109 1.28 2.06 1.49
N PHE A 110 0.22 2.07 0.71
CA PHE A 110 -0.41 0.88 0.15
C PHE A 110 -0.02 0.73 -1.31
N GLU A 111 0.42 -0.44 -1.75
CA GLU A 111 0.78 -0.67 -3.15
C GLU A 111 0.22 -1.99 -3.68
N GLY A 112 -0.17 -2.00 -4.95
CA GLY A 112 -0.67 -3.21 -5.60
C GLY A 112 -0.97 -2.97 -7.08
N ILE A 113 -1.03 -4.05 -7.86
CA ILE A 113 -1.42 -3.95 -9.27
C ILE A 113 -2.89 -3.54 -9.44
N MET A 114 -3.73 -3.80 -8.43
CA MET A 114 -5.17 -3.54 -8.41
C MET A 114 -5.60 -2.72 -7.19
N SER A 115 -4.70 -1.88 -6.68
CA SER A 115 -4.98 -1.04 -5.52
C SER A 115 -6.15 -0.07 -5.76
N PHE A 116 -6.49 0.21 -7.01
CA PHE A 116 -7.60 1.08 -7.44
C PHE A 116 -8.81 0.31 -7.98
N ALA A 117 -8.85 -1.01 -7.83
CA ALA A 117 -9.94 -1.83 -8.41
C ALA A 117 -11.22 -1.84 -7.56
N ASP A 118 -11.09 -1.67 -6.24
CA ASP A 118 -12.21 -1.72 -5.30
C ASP A 118 -12.61 -0.31 -4.82
N LYS A 119 -13.91 -0.05 -4.76
CA LYS A 119 -14.45 1.27 -4.42
C LYS A 119 -14.24 1.63 -2.95
N GLU A 120 -14.39 0.66 -2.04
CA GLU A 120 -14.15 0.92 -0.61
C GLU A 120 -12.66 1.17 -0.36
N LEU A 121 -11.79 0.42 -1.03
CA LEU A 121 -10.35 0.61 -0.94
C LEU A 121 -9.94 2.01 -1.41
N LEU A 122 -10.47 2.47 -2.55
CA LEU A 122 -10.22 3.82 -3.06
C LEU A 122 -10.63 4.92 -2.09
N GLN A 123 -11.76 4.78 -1.40
CA GLN A 123 -12.24 5.75 -0.41
C GLN A 123 -11.36 5.84 0.83
N LEU A 124 -10.54 4.81 1.09
CA LEU A 124 -9.60 4.80 2.20
C LEU A 124 -8.25 5.45 1.86
N LEU A 125 -7.99 5.79 0.59
CA LEU A 125 -6.74 6.37 0.13
C LEU A 125 -6.85 7.89 0.01
N ASP A 126 -6.00 8.59 0.74
CA ASP A 126 -5.99 10.06 0.75
C ASP A 126 -5.27 10.60 -0.51
N MET A 127 -4.26 9.88 -1.01
CA MET A 127 -3.58 10.14 -2.28
C MET A 127 -3.51 8.88 -3.15
N LYS A 128 -3.74 9.01 -4.46
CA LYS A 128 -3.73 7.93 -5.45
C LYS A 128 -2.67 8.20 -6.51
N ILE A 129 -1.61 7.39 -6.51
CA ILE A 129 -0.47 7.48 -7.42
C ILE A 129 -0.50 6.31 -8.40
N PHE A 130 -0.43 6.58 -9.70
CA PHE A 130 -0.25 5.55 -10.71
C PHE A 130 1.18 5.56 -11.26
N VAL A 131 1.89 4.45 -11.13
CA VAL A 131 3.26 4.31 -11.65
C VAL A 131 3.20 3.75 -13.07
N ASP A 132 3.48 4.62 -14.03
CA ASP A 132 3.41 4.33 -15.45
C ASP A 132 4.78 3.98 -16.04
N THR A 133 4.81 2.90 -16.81
CA THR A 133 6.02 2.36 -17.44
C THR A 133 5.61 1.46 -18.59
N ASP A 134 6.30 1.61 -19.72
CA ASP A 134 6.04 0.86 -20.95
C ASP A 134 6.03 -0.66 -20.73
N SER A 135 5.13 -1.34 -21.45
CA SER A 135 4.85 -2.77 -21.29
C SER A 135 6.05 -3.67 -21.56
N ASP A 136 6.92 -3.28 -22.49
CA ASP A 136 8.16 -3.99 -22.84
C ASP A 136 9.21 -3.89 -21.72
N ILE A 137 9.42 -2.69 -21.17
CA ILE A 137 10.29 -2.46 -20.01
C ILE A 137 9.79 -3.28 -18.81
N ARG A 138 8.47 -3.27 -18.56
CA ARG A 138 7.85 -4.08 -17.49
C ARG A 138 8.06 -5.56 -17.72
N LEU A 139 7.87 -6.05 -18.95
CA LEU A 139 8.08 -7.46 -19.28
C LEU A 139 9.52 -7.89 -19.03
N VAL A 140 10.52 -7.13 -19.50
CA VAL A 140 11.94 -7.43 -19.28
C VAL A 140 12.26 -7.49 -17.78
N ARG A 141 11.77 -6.52 -16.99
CA ARG A 141 11.94 -6.52 -15.53
C ARG A 141 11.26 -7.70 -14.86
N ARG A 142 10.04 -8.05 -15.29
CA ARG A 142 9.29 -9.21 -14.77
C ARG A 142 10.02 -10.52 -15.07
N LEU A 143 10.50 -10.71 -16.30
CA LEU A 143 11.27 -11.89 -16.69
C LEU A 143 12.49 -12.07 -15.79
N ARG A 144 13.29 -10.99 -15.64
CA ARG A 144 14.47 -11.02 -14.76
C ARG A 144 14.10 -11.42 -13.33
N ARG A 145 13.14 -10.71 -12.72
CA ARG A 145 12.70 -10.95 -11.34
C ARG A 145 12.17 -12.37 -11.13
N ASP A 146 11.26 -12.82 -11.99
CA ASP A 146 10.59 -14.12 -11.81
C ASP A 146 11.57 -15.30 -12.00
N ILE A 147 12.58 -15.15 -12.88
CA ILE A 147 13.63 -16.16 -13.06
C ILE A 147 14.61 -16.14 -11.88
N THR A 148 15.14 -14.98 -11.49
CA THR A 148 16.22 -14.90 -10.49
C THR A 148 15.74 -15.04 -9.06
N GLU A 149 14.56 -14.51 -8.73
CA GLU A 149 14.08 -14.42 -7.34
C GLU A 149 13.00 -15.45 -7.02
N ARG A 150 12.26 -15.94 -8.03
CA ARG A 150 11.12 -16.87 -7.84
C ARG A 150 11.35 -18.26 -8.45
N GLY A 151 12.52 -18.49 -9.07
CA GLY A 151 12.90 -19.79 -9.63
C GLY A 151 12.03 -20.26 -10.79
N ARG A 152 11.40 -19.34 -11.54
CA ARG A 152 10.50 -19.69 -12.65
C ARG A 152 11.26 -19.85 -13.96
N ASP A 153 10.71 -20.69 -14.84
CA ASP A 153 11.25 -20.90 -16.18
C ASP A 153 10.80 -19.79 -17.15
N ILE A 154 11.63 -19.48 -18.15
CA ILE A 154 11.37 -18.39 -19.10
C ILE A 154 10.10 -18.63 -19.92
N GLU A 155 9.86 -19.85 -20.38
CA GLU A 155 8.71 -20.20 -21.22
C GLU A 155 7.40 -20.04 -20.44
N GLY A 156 7.37 -20.48 -19.19
CA GLY A 156 6.28 -20.36 -18.24
C GLY A 156 5.94 -18.92 -17.91
N VAL A 157 6.95 -18.06 -17.71
CA VAL A 157 6.73 -16.63 -17.48
C VAL A 157 6.14 -15.96 -18.74
N ILE A 158 6.65 -16.27 -19.93
CA ILE A 158 6.12 -15.73 -21.21
C ILE A 158 4.69 -16.23 -21.45
N LYS A 159 4.43 -17.53 -21.23
CA LYS A 159 3.10 -18.14 -21.34
C LYS A 159 2.11 -17.42 -20.42
N GLN A 160 2.45 -17.26 -19.14
CA GLN A 160 1.58 -16.59 -18.18
C GLN A 160 1.38 -15.12 -18.53
N TYR A 161 2.43 -14.44 -19.00
CA TYR A 161 2.35 -13.04 -19.39
C TYR A 161 1.34 -12.81 -20.52
N ASN A 162 1.46 -13.60 -21.60
CA ASN A 162 0.57 -13.48 -22.75
C ASN A 162 -0.85 -13.94 -22.43
N LYS A 163 -1.00 -15.01 -21.65
CA LYS A 163 -2.32 -15.58 -21.35
C LYS A 163 -3.12 -14.75 -20.33
N PHE A 164 -2.45 -14.16 -19.34
CA PHE A 164 -3.13 -13.55 -18.21
C PHE A 164 -2.68 -12.12 -17.91
N VAL A 165 -1.38 -11.89 -17.76
CA VAL A 165 -0.87 -10.61 -17.23
C VAL A 165 -1.19 -9.44 -18.14
N LYS A 166 -0.91 -9.58 -19.44
CA LYS A 166 -1.17 -8.52 -20.42
C LYS A 166 -2.67 -8.26 -20.58
N PRO A 167 -3.54 -9.27 -20.82
CA PRO A 167 -4.98 -9.06 -20.85
C PRO A 167 -5.54 -8.43 -19.58
N ALA A 168 -5.10 -8.89 -18.41
CA ALA A 168 -5.53 -8.35 -17.12
C ALA A 168 -5.09 -6.89 -16.93
N PHE A 169 -3.89 -6.54 -17.38
CA PHE A 169 -3.42 -5.16 -17.34
C PHE A 169 -4.30 -4.24 -18.18
N GLU A 170 -4.54 -4.59 -19.44
CA GLU A 170 -5.36 -3.82 -20.37
C GLU A 170 -6.82 -3.72 -19.89
N GLN A 171 -7.35 -4.79 -19.28
CA GLN A 171 -8.75 -4.85 -18.85
C GLN A 171 -9.00 -4.14 -17.51
N TYR A 172 -8.12 -4.31 -16.53
CA TYR A 172 -8.40 -3.92 -15.14
C TYR A 172 -7.47 -2.85 -14.59
N ILE A 173 -6.20 -2.82 -15.01
CA ILE A 173 -5.16 -2.02 -14.36
C ILE A 173 -4.97 -0.69 -15.07
N GLU A 174 -4.76 -0.71 -16.39
CA GLU A 174 -4.53 0.48 -17.20
C GLU A 174 -5.72 1.47 -17.13
N PRO A 175 -6.99 1.04 -17.23
CA PRO A 175 -8.12 1.96 -17.11
C PRO A 175 -8.21 2.63 -15.74
N ALA A 176 -7.61 2.05 -14.69
CA ALA A 176 -7.61 2.61 -13.35
C ALA A 176 -6.69 3.83 -13.23
N MET A 177 -5.81 4.09 -14.20
CA MET A 177 -4.98 5.30 -14.26
C MET A 177 -5.84 6.58 -14.18
N ARG A 178 -7.06 6.58 -14.73
CA ARG A 178 -7.99 7.71 -14.67
C ARG A 178 -8.44 8.12 -13.26
N LEU A 179 -8.23 7.24 -12.28
CA LEU A 179 -8.58 7.46 -10.88
C LEU A 179 -7.41 8.01 -10.06
N ALA A 180 -6.23 8.13 -10.67
CA ALA A 180 -5.04 8.64 -10.01
C ALA A 180 -5.07 10.17 -9.90
N ASP A 181 -4.62 10.67 -8.76
CA ASP A 181 -4.35 12.08 -8.55
C ASP A 181 -3.00 12.46 -9.21
N ILE A 182 -2.03 11.53 -9.24
CA ILE A 182 -0.69 11.72 -9.81
C ILE A 182 -0.30 10.51 -10.66
N VAL A 183 0.27 10.76 -11.85
CA VAL A 183 0.93 9.73 -12.67
C VAL A 183 2.44 9.92 -12.62
N VAL A 184 3.17 8.87 -12.21
CA VAL A 184 4.63 8.87 -12.09
C VAL A 184 5.24 8.06 -13.23
N PRO A 185 5.79 8.71 -14.29
CA PRO A 185 6.51 8.00 -15.33
C PRO A 185 7.88 7.55 -14.83
N ARG A 186 8.45 6.52 -15.47
CA ARG A 186 9.80 5.98 -15.20
C ARG A 186 10.01 5.38 -13.80
N GLY A 187 8.93 5.18 -13.02
CA GLY A 187 8.96 4.56 -11.70
C GLY A 187 10.00 5.17 -10.76
N GLY A 188 10.77 4.31 -10.07
CA GLY A 188 11.76 4.75 -9.08
C GLY A 188 12.92 5.59 -9.62
N GLY A 189 13.06 5.78 -10.93
CA GLY A 189 14.07 6.66 -11.52
C GLY A 189 13.65 8.14 -11.54
N ASN A 190 12.38 8.45 -11.28
CA ASN A 190 11.86 9.81 -11.35
C ASN A 190 11.89 10.51 -9.99
N MET A 191 13.08 10.93 -9.57
CA MET A 191 13.28 11.56 -8.26
C MET A 191 12.46 12.84 -8.10
N VAL A 192 12.31 13.66 -9.15
CA VAL A 192 11.48 14.87 -9.09
C VAL A 192 10.05 14.57 -8.68
N ALA A 193 9.44 13.51 -9.25
CA ALA A 193 8.08 13.12 -8.86
C ALA A 193 8.01 12.59 -7.43
N ILE A 194 9.04 11.83 -6.99
CA ILE A 194 9.13 11.31 -5.63
C ILE A 194 9.24 12.46 -4.63
N ASP A 195 10.10 13.44 -4.89
CA ASP A 195 10.32 14.60 -4.02
C ASP A 195 9.04 15.42 -3.86
N LEU A 196 8.28 15.63 -4.95
CA LEU A 196 6.99 16.33 -4.90
C LEU A 196 5.95 15.56 -4.07
N ILE A 197 5.90 14.23 -4.18
CA ILE A 197 5.00 13.40 -3.37
C ILE A 197 5.39 13.48 -1.90
N VAL A 198 6.68 13.39 -1.59
CA VAL A 198 7.23 13.47 -0.22
C VAL A 198 6.89 14.82 0.40
N GLN A 199 7.12 15.93 -0.32
CA GLN A 199 6.77 17.27 0.15
C GLN A 199 5.27 17.41 0.44
N HIS A 200 4.41 16.87 -0.42
CA HIS A 200 2.97 16.90 -0.18
C HIS A 200 2.57 16.10 1.07
N VAL A 201 3.14 14.90 1.25
CA VAL A 201 2.86 14.07 2.44
C VAL A 201 3.37 14.76 3.72
N HIS A 202 4.53 15.44 3.68
CA HIS A 202 4.99 16.27 4.80
C HIS A 202 4.04 17.41 5.14
N SER A 203 3.55 18.14 4.13
CA SER A 203 2.56 19.21 4.35
C SER A 203 1.30 18.70 5.04
N GLN A 204 0.81 17.51 4.66
CA GLN A 204 -0.35 16.89 5.30
C GLN A 204 -0.06 16.43 6.75
N LEU A 205 1.18 15.97 7.01
CA LEU A 205 1.63 15.62 8.36
C LEU A 205 1.64 16.86 9.29
N GLU A 206 2.09 18.01 8.78
CA GLU A 206 2.17 19.28 9.53
C GLU A 206 0.77 19.86 9.83
N GLU A 207 -0.12 19.92 8.85
CA GLU A 207 -1.50 20.44 9.02
C GLU A 207 -2.28 19.70 10.13
N VAL A 208 -2.12 18.37 10.19
CA VAL A 208 -2.77 17.54 11.22
C VAL A 208 -2.13 17.75 12.60
N SER A 209 -0.83 18.08 12.66
CA SER A 209 -0.14 18.40 13.91
C SER A 209 -0.59 19.76 14.47
N ASP A 210 -0.75 20.76 13.62
CA ASP A 210 -1.16 22.12 14.00
C ASP A 210 -2.63 22.18 14.42
N GLY A 211 -3.53 21.52 13.67
CA GLY A 211 -4.96 21.44 14.03
C GLY A 211 -5.24 20.76 15.37
N ASN A 212 -4.28 19.98 15.89
CA ASN A 212 -4.40 19.31 17.19
C ASN A 212 -3.93 20.19 18.36
N THR A 213 -3.12 21.22 18.10
CA THR A 213 -2.71 22.19 19.15
C THR A 213 -3.84 23.16 19.51
N ASP A 214 -4.74 23.48 18.59
CA ASP A 214 -5.86 24.40 18.87
C ASP A 214 -6.98 23.74 19.70
N SER A 215 -7.22 22.44 19.54
CA SER A 215 -8.26 21.72 20.32
C SER A 215 -7.85 21.39 21.77
N SER A 216 -6.55 21.41 22.05
CA SER A 216 -5.99 21.13 23.39
C SER A 216 -5.79 22.38 24.25
N LEU A 217 -5.87 23.58 23.67
CA LEU A 217 -5.84 24.85 24.41
C LEU A 217 -7.18 25.20 25.09
N GLU A 218 -8.34 24.77 24.56
CA GLU A 218 -9.64 25.02 25.22
C GLU A 218 -9.91 24.08 26.41
N HIS A 219 -9.39 22.85 26.39
CA HIS A 219 -9.59 21.89 27.49
C HIS A 219 -8.52 21.99 28.60
N GLY A 220 -7.32 22.51 28.29
CA GLY A 220 -6.24 22.71 29.27
C GLY A 220 -6.40 23.96 30.15
N ALA A 221 -6.97 25.04 29.60
CA ALA A 221 -7.15 26.30 30.33
C ALA A 221 -8.18 26.19 31.48
N THR A 222 -9.18 25.31 31.34
CA THR A 222 -10.26 25.15 32.32
C THR A 222 -9.85 24.28 33.52
N LEU A 223 -8.83 23.42 33.36
CA LEU A 223 -8.32 22.54 34.43
C LEU A 223 -7.18 23.18 35.23
N TRP A 224 -6.37 24.05 34.63
CA TRP A 224 -5.32 24.77 35.36
C TRP A 224 -5.85 25.91 36.25
N GLN A 225 -6.91 26.62 35.83
CA GLN A 225 -7.51 27.69 36.65
C GLN A 225 -8.30 27.17 37.87
N LYS A 226 -8.85 25.95 37.82
CA LYS A 226 -9.53 25.32 38.97
C LYS A 226 -8.56 24.73 40.00
N ALA A 227 -7.33 24.39 39.60
CA ALA A 227 -6.30 23.89 40.50
C ALA A 227 -5.63 25.01 41.33
N THR A 228 -5.58 26.24 40.81
CA THR A 228 -4.96 27.39 41.51
C THR A 228 -5.93 28.18 42.39
N SER A 229 -7.24 27.97 42.29
CA SER A 229 -8.24 28.65 43.13
C SER A 229 -8.70 27.86 44.36
N SER A 230 -8.13 26.67 44.61
CA SER A 230 -8.51 25.79 45.74
C SER A 230 -7.40 25.59 46.78
N SER A 231 -6.26 26.28 46.68
CA SER A 231 -5.12 26.12 47.59
C SER A 231 -4.80 27.36 48.44
N SER A 232 -5.76 28.24 48.70
CA SER A 232 -5.57 29.41 49.58
C SER A 232 -6.67 29.57 50.63
N THR A 233 -7.05 28.50 51.32
CA THR A 233 -7.74 28.62 52.63
C THR A 233 -7.49 27.37 53.49
N GLN A 234 -6.31 27.30 54.11
CA GLN A 234 -6.06 26.67 55.42
C GLN A 234 -4.55 26.61 55.67
N ARG A 235 -4.05 27.58 56.43
CA ARG A 235 -3.12 27.42 57.56
C ARG A 235 -2.83 28.81 58.14
N ASP A 236 -3.16 28.91 59.42
CA ASP A 236 -2.89 29.93 60.44
C ASP A 236 -3.51 31.33 60.28
#